data_AF-A0A0Q5CV97-F1
#
_entry.id   AF-A0A0Q5CV97-F1
#
_cell.length_a   1.000
_cell.length_b   1.000
_cell.length_c   1.000
_cell.angle_alpha   90.00
_cell.angle_beta   90.00
_cell.angle_gamma   90.00
#
_symmetry.space_group_name_H-M   'P 1'
#
loop_
_entity.id
_entity.type
_entity.pdbx_description
1 polymer ?
#
loop_
_entity_poly.entity_id
_entity_poly.type
_entity_poly.pdbx_seq_one_letter_code
_entity_poly.pdbx_strand_id
1 'polypeptide(L)' 'MPYKEIIVVDEMDKEVLDFLERLRLAGEFHLRFRDGMFTVKISAETVSEKGRKFLTKGGLINR' A
#
# COMPACT_ATOMS: atom_id res chain seq x y z
N MET A 1 10.85 3.77 -18.45
CA MET A 1 9.55 3.72 -17.75
C MET A 1 9.80 3.14 -16.36
N PRO A 2 9.32 3.76 -15.28
CA PRO A 2 9.51 3.19 -13.95
C PRO A 2 8.79 1.84 -13.88
N TYR A 3 9.52 0.80 -13.53
CA TYR A 3 8.99 -0.55 -13.36
C TYR A 3 8.01 -0.50 -12.18
N LYS A 4 6.72 -0.78 -12.42
CA LYS A 4 5.72 -0.90 -11.36
C LYS A 4 5.59 -2.38 -11.03
N GLU A 5 6.13 -2.77 -9.89
CA GLU A 5 5.98 -4.12 -9.35
C GLU A 5 4.89 -4.11 -8.28
N ILE A 6 3.97 -5.07 -8.34
CA ILE A 6 2.92 -5.27 -7.34
C ILE A 6 3.29 -6.52 -6.56
N ILE A 7 3.58 -6.35 -5.27
CA ILE A 7 3.82 -7.45 -4.34
C ILE A 7 2.55 -7.67 -3.55
N VAL A 8 2.00 -8.88 -3.63
CA VAL A 8 0.88 -9.30 -2.80
C VAL A 8 1.46 -9.86 -1.50
N VAL A 9 1.09 -9.26 -0.38
CA VAL A 9 1.50 -9.71 0.96
C VAL A 9 0.33 -10.49 1.54
N ASP A 10 0.52 -11.78 1.78
CA ASP A 10 -0.50 -12.63 2.39
C ASP A 10 -0.42 -12.56 3.93
N GLU A 11 -1.47 -13.02 4.61
CA GLU A 11 -1.54 -13.01 6.10
C GLU A 11 -0.42 -13.81 6.78
N MET A 12 0.25 -14.70 6.03
CA MET A 12 1.38 -15.49 6.52
C MET A 12 2.68 -14.67 6.64
N ASP A 13 2.77 -13.51 5.99
CA ASP A 13 3.96 -12.64 6.01
C ASP A 13 3.90 -11.62 7.15
N LYS A 14 3.81 -12.14 8.38
CA LYS A 14 3.62 -11.33 9.59
C LYS A 14 4.68 -10.24 9.78
N GLU A 15 5.94 -10.53 9.47
CA GLU A 15 7.02 -9.54 9.60
C GLU A 15 6.84 -8.36 8.63
N VAL A 16 6.35 -8.64 7.42
CA VAL A 16 6.08 -7.61 6.41
C VAL A 16 4.85 -6.79 6.83
N LEU A 17 3.81 -7.44 7.35
CA LEU A 17 2.62 -6.75 7.87
C LEU A 17 2.95 -5.87 9.07
N ASP A 18 3.68 -6.39 10.06
CA ASP A 18 4.08 -5.63 11.25
C ASP A 18 4.95 -4.42 10.87
N PHE A 19 5.83 -4.59 9.88
CA PHE A 19 6.60 -3.49 9.32
C PHE A 19 5.67 -2.46 8.66
N LEU A 20 4.80 -2.87 7.74
CA LEU A 20 3.86 -1.98 7.06
C LEU A 20 2.91 -1.25 8.03
N GLU A 21 2.47 -1.88 9.11
CA GLU A 21 1.67 -1.22 10.15
C GLU A 21 2.45 -0.11 10.86
N ARG A 22 3.71 -0.37 11.25
CA ARG A 22 4.58 0.66 11.84
C ARG A 22 4.79 1.81 10.86
N LEU A 23 4.98 1.48 9.59
CA LEU A 23 5.16 2.48 8.53
C LEU A 23 3.88 3.31 8.30
N ARG A 24 2.70 2.69 8.36
CA ARG A 24 1.40 3.37 8.26
C ARG A 24 1.22 4.40 9.38
N LEU A 25 1.66 4.10 10.60
CA LEU A 25 1.56 5.03 11.73
C LEU A 25 2.52 6.22 11.60
N ALA A 26 3.70 6.02 10.99
CA ALA A 26 4.70 7.06 10.82
C ALA A 26 4.39 8.03 9.66
N GLY A 27 3.64 7.59 8.64
CA GLY A 27 3.21 8.39 7.48
C GLY A 27 4.31 8.64 6.44
N GLU A 28 5.55 8.86 6.88
CA GLU A 28 6.73 9.02 6.03
C GLU A 28 7.98 8.55 6.78
N PHE A 29 8.92 7.90 6.08
CA PHE A 29 10.19 7.48 6.68
C PHE A 29 11.35 7.50 5.70
N HIS A 30 12.56 7.63 6.26
CA HIS A 30 13.80 7.60 5.51
C HIS A 30 14.53 6.27 5.75
N LEU A 31 14.76 5.50 4.69
CA LEU A 31 15.62 4.33 4.71
C LEU A 31 17.04 4.74 4.33
N ARG A 32 17.99 4.51 5.22
CA ARG A 32 19.41 4.71 4.92
C ARG A 32 20.06 3.38 4.60
N PHE A 33 20.52 3.23 3.37
CA PHE A 33 21.41 2.15 2.96
C PHE A 33 22.85 2.66 2.93
N ARG A 34 23.81 1.76 2.71
CA ARG A 34 25.23 2.10 2.67
C ARG A 34 25.53 3.21 1.64
N ASP A 35 24.78 3.22 0.55
CA ASP A 35 25.07 4.03 -0.64
C ASP A 35 24.07 5.16 -0.86
N GLY A 36 23.13 5.39 0.08
CA GLY A 36 22.14 6.46 -0.07
C GLY A 36 21.01 6.47 0.95
N MET A 37 20.16 7.49 0.83
CA MET A 37 18.95 7.66 1.64
C MET A 37 17.74 7.68 0.70
N PHE A 38 16.73 6.88 1.03
CA PHE A 38 15.47 6.79 0.29
C PHE A 38 14.35 7.29 1.18
N THR A 39 13.48 8.11 0.63
CA THR A 39 12.23 8.49 1.29
C THR A 39 11.13 7.57 0.81
N VAL A 40 10.45 6.93 1.75
CA VAL A 40 9.28 6.11 1.47
C VAL A 40 8.06 6.79 2.07
N LYS A 41 7.04 7.01 1.24
CA LYS A 41 5.75 7.57 1.64
C LYS A 41 4.70 6.48 1.48
N ILE A 42 3.95 6.20 2.54
CA ILE A 42 2.83 5.28 2.47
C ILE A 42 1.55 6.08 2.31
N SER A 43 0.88 5.87 1.18
CA SER A 43 -0.50 6.28 0.98
C SER A 43 -1.39 5.04 1.05
N ALA A 44 -2.26 4.98 2.05
CA ALA A 44 -3.29 3.96 2.09
C ALA A 44 -4.38 4.31 1.07
N GLU A 45 -4.38 3.65 -0.08
CA GLU A 45 -5.54 3.65 -0.97
C GLU A 45 -6.53 2.62 -0.44
N THR A 46 -7.33 3.00 0.55
CA THR A 46 -8.49 2.20 0.94
C THR A 46 -9.58 2.39 -0.09
N VAL A 47 -9.72 1.43 -0.99
CA VAL A 47 -10.95 1.32 -1.76
C VAL A 47 -12.07 1.02 -0.75
N SER A 48 -12.96 1.98 -0.53
CA SER A 48 -14.14 1.80 0.32
C SER A 48 -14.87 0.51 -0.03
N GLU A 49 -15.60 -0.10 0.91
CA GLU A 49 -16.35 -1.33 0.62
C GLU A 49 -17.31 -1.14 -0.59
N LYS A 50 -17.88 0.06 -0.73
CA LYS A 50 -18.67 0.48 -1.89
C LYS A 50 -17.85 0.50 -3.17
N GLY A 51 -16.64 1.05 -3.14
CA GLY A 51 -15.69 1.02 -4.26
C GLY A 51 -15.24 -0.39 -4.61
N ARG A 52 -15.01 -1.26 -3.61
CA ARG A 52 -14.62 -2.66 -3.82
C ARG A 52 -15.75 -3.43 -4.49
N LYS A 53 -16.99 -3.26 -4.01
CA LYS A 53 -18.20 -3.81 -4.65
C LYS A 53 -18.39 -3.29 -6.07
N PHE A 54 -18.12 -2.00 -6.32
CA PHE A 54 -18.16 -1.40 -7.65
C PHE A 54 -17.14 -2.03 -8.60
N LEU A 55 -15.87 -2.12 -8.19
CA LEU A 55 -14.79 -2.68 -9.02
C LEU A 55 -14.93 -4.18 -9.27
N THR A 56 -15.51 -4.93 -8.32
CA THR A 56 -15.67 -6.39 -8.43
C THR A 56 -16.99 -6.83 -9.08
N LYS A 57 -18.07 -6.05 -8.95
CA LYS A 57 -19.40 -6.40 -9.46
C LYS A 57 -19.90 -5.51 -10.60
N GLY A 58 -19.12 -4.52 -11.04
CA GLY A 58 -19.49 -3.63 -12.15
C GLY A 58 -20.73 -2.78 -11.87
N GLY A 59 -20.83 -2.18 -10.69
CA GLY A 59 -21.99 -1.37 -10.32
C GLY A 59 -22.14 -0.10 -11.18
N LEU A 60 -23.36 0.37 -11.43
CA LEU A 60 -23.59 1.64 -12.13
C LEU A 60 -23.26 2.83 -11.20
N ILE A 61 -22.47 3.79 -11.69
CA ILE A 61 -22.31 5.10 -11.06
C ILE A 61 -23.61 5.87 -11.31
N ASN A 62 -24.59 5.77 -10.41
CA ASN A 62 -25.68 6.73 -10.42
C ASN A 62 -25.19 8.02 -9.74
N ARG A 63 -25.04 9.05 -10.58
CA ARG A 63 -24.86 10.45 -10.20
C ARG A 63 -26.07 10.97 -9.44
#